data_AF-A0A3R6KUZ4-F1
#
_entry.id   AF-A0A3R6KUZ4-F1
#
_cell.length_a   1.000
_cell.length_b   1.000
_cell.length_c   1.000
_cell.angle_alpha   90.00
_cell.angle_beta   90.00
_cell.angle_gamma   90.00
#
_symmetry.space_group_name_H-M   'P 1'
#
loop_
_entity.id
_entity.type
_entity.pdbx_description
1 polymer ?
#
loop_
_entity_poly.entity_id
_entity_poly.type
_entity_poly.pdbx_seq_one_letter_code
_entity_poly.pdbx_strand_id
1 'polypeptide(L)'
;MERYIEHANFADTGFSYTMSLISGKHKMVILYCLMEYEPVRFNEMKRYLGNITDKTLSSNLKELEADQLIVRKEYPQIPPKVEYSLSERGKSLMKVLDQLCVWGAKNRL
;
A
#
# COMPACT_ATOMS: atom_id res chain seq x y z
N MET A 1 -37.10 8.46 3.13
CA MET A 1 -36.29 9.63 2.71
C MET A 1 -35.33 9.12 1.65
N GLU A 2 -35.59 9.45 0.40
CA GLU A 2 -34.85 8.91 -0.74
C GLU A 2 -33.42 9.50 -0.77
N ARG A 3 -32.43 8.63 -0.97
CA ARG A 3 -31.03 9.04 -1.10
C ARG A 3 -30.80 9.57 -2.51
N TYR A 4 -30.84 10.88 -2.69
CA TYR A 4 -30.54 11.54 -3.97
C TYR A 4 -29.05 11.88 -4.09
N ILE A 5 -28.50 11.74 -5.31
CA ILE A 5 -27.09 12.07 -5.62
C ILE A 5 -26.79 13.55 -5.36
N GLU A 6 -27.76 14.44 -5.48
CA GLU A 6 -27.61 15.89 -5.28
C GLU A 6 -27.12 16.29 -3.88
N HIS A 7 -27.30 15.41 -2.88
CA HIS A 7 -26.83 15.60 -1.51
C HIS A 7 -25.70 14.64 -1.13
N ALA A 8 -25.20 13.84 -2.07
CA ALA A 8 -24.10 12.92 -1.84
C ALA A 8 -22.76 13.61 -2.09
N ASN A 9 -21.83 13.48 -1.14
CA ASN A 9 -20.43 13.86 -1.35
C ASN A 9 -19.55 12.61 -1.32
N PHE A 10 -19.00 12.24 -2.47
CA PHE A 10 -18.09 11.10 -2.57
C PHE A 10 -16.84 11.27 -1.70
N ALA A 11 -16.31 12.49 -1.59
CA ALA A 11 -15.08 12.78 -0.84
C ALA A 11 -15.20 12.48 0.66
N ASP A 12 -16.42 12.49 1.20
CA ASP A 12 -16.67 12.23 2.63
C ASP A 12 -16.84 10.73 2.93
N THR A 13 -16.77 9.87 1.89
CA THR A 13 -16.93 8.43 2.07
C THR A 13 -15.64 7.77 2.53
N GLY A 14 -15.77 6.73 3.38
CA GLY A 14 -14.64 5.87 3.73
C GLY A 14 -13.99 5.20 2.51
N PHE A 15 -14.75 4.98 1.42
CA PHE A 15 -14.22 4.49 0.15
C PHE A 15 -13.27 5.51 -0.49
N SER A 16 -13.69 6.78 -0.62
CA SER A 16 -12.84 7.83 -1.18
C SER A 16 -11.55 8.02 -0.35
N TYR A 17 -11.68 8.05 0.97
CA TYR A 17 -10.52 8.10 1.87
C TYR A 17 -9.60 6.88 1.71
N THR A 18 -10.15 5.66 1.67
CA THR A 18 -9.32 4.46 1.45
C THR A 18 -8.59 4.53 0.12
N MET A 19 -9.29 4.94 -0.94
CA MET A 19 -8.70 5.12 -2.27
C MET A 19 -7.62 6.20 -2.27
N SER A 20 -7.73 7.29 -1.51
CA SER A 20 -6.68 8.31 -1.48
C SER A 20 -5.37 7.76 -0.91
N LEU A 21 -5.42 6.81 0.03
CA LEU A 21 -4.24 6.18 0.62
C LEU A 21 -3.52 5.23 -0.35
N ILE A 22 -4.27 4.47 -1.15
CA ILE A 22 -3.72 3.39 -2.00
C ILE A 22 -3.72 3.69 -3.49
N SER A 23 -4.28 4.84 -3.89
CA SER A 23 -4.30 5.27 -5.28
C SER A 23 -2.87 5.40 -5.84
N GLY A 24 -2.76 5.19 -7.14
CA GLY A 24 -1.49 5.21 -7.85
C GLY A 24 -0.97 3.82 -8.21
N LYS A 25 -0.10 3.78 -9.21
CA LYS A 25 0.36 2.55 -9.87
C LYS A 25 1.12 1.59 -8.94
N HIS A 26 1.83 2.11 -7.94
CA HIS A 26 2.82 1.35 -7.20
C HIS A 26 2.44 1.05 -5.74
N LYS A 27 1.60 1.87 -5.09
CA LYS A 27 1.28 1.71 -3.66
C LYS A 27 0.67 0.35 -3.33
N MET A 28 -0.34 -0.08 -4.08
CA MET A 28 -0.95 -1.39 -3.88
C MET A 28 0.05 -2.54 -4.09
N VAL A 29 0.93 -2.44 -5.08
CA VAL A 29 1.95 -3.46 -5.36
C VAL A 29 3.00 -3.51 -4.25
N ILE A 30 3.38 -2.37 -3.68
CA ILE A 30 4.27 -2.30 -2.50
C ILE A 30 3.62 -2.98 -1.30
N LEU A 31 2.37 -2.64 -0.99
CA LEU A 31 1.64 -3.23 0.14
C LEU A 31 1.47 -4.75 -0.03
N TYR A 32 1.15 -5.21 -1.24
CA TYR A 32 1.08 -6.63 -1.56
C TYR A 32 2.44 -7.32 -1.40
N CYS A 33 3.54 -6.72 -1.89
CA CYS A 33 4.90 -7.23 -1.70
C CYS A 33 5.24 -7.39 -0.22
N LEU A 34 4.89 -6.41 0.62
CA LEU A 34 5.12 -6.47 2.05
C LEU A 34 4.24 -7.52 2.75
N MET A 35 2.98 -7.67 2.34
CA MET A 35 2.09 -8.72 2.86
C MET A 35 2.70 -10.12 2.68
N GLU A 36 3.33 -10.38 1.54
CA GLU A 36 3.87 -11.69 1.19
C GLU A 36 5.30 -11.93 1.74
N TYR A 37 6.12 -10.88 1.82
CA TYR A 37 7.58 -11.04 2.00
C TYR A 37 8.20 -10.22 3.13
N GLU A 38 7.42 -9.52 3.96
CA GLU A 38 8.00 -8.70 5.03
C GLU A 38 8.86 -9.49 6.04
N PRO A 39 9.95 -8.90 6.55
CA PRO A 39 10.48 -7.58 6.20
C PRO A 39 11.26 -7.57 4.87
N VAL A 40 11.12 -6.49 4.08
CA VAL A 40 11.78 -6.34 2.75
C VAL A 40 12.71 -5.13 2.72
N ARG A 41 13.89 -5.24 2.10
CA ARG A 41 14.80 -4.10 1.87
C ARG A 41 14.44 -3.35 0.58
N PHE A 42 14.84 -2.08 0.49
CA PHE A 42 14.55 -1.22 -0.67
C PHE A 42 14.92 -1.86 -2.02
N ASN A 43 16.14 -2.38 -2.15
CA ASN A 43 16.62 -2.96 -3.41
C ASN A 43 15.95 -4.32 -3.73
N GLU A 44 15.53 -5.08 -2.73
CA GLU A 44 14.76 -6.31 -2.93
C GLU A 44 13.38 -5.98 -3.47
N MET A 45 12.71 -5.01 -2.83
CA MET A 45 11.42 -4.50 -3.25
C MET A 45 11.47 -3.92 -4.67
N LYS A 46 12.49 -3.10 -4.99
CA LYS A 46 12.68 -2.56 -6.35
C LYS A 46 12.80 -3.66 -7.40
N ARG A 47 13.62 -4.68 -7.12
CA ARG A 47 13.81 -5.82 -8.05
C ARG A 47 12.50 -6.58 -8.26
N TYR A 48 11.72 -6.79 -7.19
CA TYR A 48 10.41 -7.44 -7.28
C TYR A 48 9.41 -6.62 -8.11
N LEU A 49 9.37 -5.29 -7.92
CA LEU A 49 8.45 -4.41 -8.62
C LEU A 49 8.86 -4.12 -10.08
N GLY A 50 10.12 -4.36 -10.44
CA GLY A 50 10.63 -4.18 -11.80
C GLY A 50 10.69 -2.71 -12.24
N ASN A 51 9.80 -2.32 -13.16
CA ASN A 51 9.79 -1.02 -13.85
C ASN A 51 9.38 0.17 -12.94
N ILE A 52 10.13 0.41 -11.86
CA ILE A 52 9.98 1.54 -10.94
C ILE A 52 11.33 2.23 -10.72
N THR A 53 11.33 3.56 -10.77
CA THR A 53 12.54 4.35 -10.49
C THR A 53 12.79 4.44 -8.98
N ASP A 54 14.04 4.67 -8.57
CA ASP A 54 14.37 4.86 -7.15
C ASP A 54 13.60 6.03 -6.53
N LYS A 55 13.47 7.14 -7.29
CA LYS A 55 12.71 8.31 -6.88
C LYS A 55 11.24 7.96 -6.64
N THR A 56 10.62 7.24 -7.56
CA THR A 56 9.22 6.83 -7.44
C THR A 56 9.01 5.87 -6.27
N LEU A 57 9.88 4.86 -6.11
CA LEU A 57 9.76 3.92 -5.00
C LEU A 57 9.95 4.62 -3.65
N SER A 58 10.96 5.49 -3.55
CA SER A 58 11.23 6.29 -2.35
C SER A 58 10.05 7.20 -1.99
N SER A 59 9.43 7.88 -2.96
CA SER A 59 8.23 8.71 -2.71
C SER A 59 7.08 7.88 -2.18
N ASN A 60 6.76 6.76 -2.84
CA ASN A 60 5.65 5.90 -2.40
C ASN A 60 5.88 5.33 -1.01
N LEU A 61 7.11 4.91 -0.67
CA LEU A 61 7.43 4.42 0.67
C LEU A 61 7.26 5.51 1.73
N LYS A 62 7.71 6.75 1.46
CA LYS A 62 7.52 7.88 2.38
C LYS A 62 6.04 8.22 2.58
N GLU A 63 5.26 8.20 1.51
CA GLU A 63 3.81 8.45 1.59
C GLU A 63 3.11 7.36 2.40
N LEU A 64 3.39 6.08 2.12
CA LEU A 64 2.83 4.95 2.87
C LEU A 64 3.24 4.94 4.34
N GLU A 65 4.47 5.39 4.65
CA GLU A 65 4.95 5.55 6.03
C GLU A 65 4.22 6.70 6.73
N ALA A 66 4.05 7.85 6.06
CA ALA A 66 3.31 9.00 6.58
C ALA A 66 1.82 8.66 6.83
N ASP A 67 1.22 7.86 5.96
CA ASP A 67 -0.13 7.32 6.10
C ASP A 67 -0.21 6.19 7.15
N GLN A 68 0.92 5.85 7.80
CA GLN A 68 1.04 4.80 8.81
C GLN A 68 0.61 3.43 8.28
N LEU A 69 0.76 3.15 6.99
CA LEU A 69 0.49 1.83 6.40
C LEU A 69 1.70 0.92 6.45
N ILE A 70 2.91 1.48 6.48
CA ILE A 70 4.16 0.75 6.61
C ILE A 70 5.01 1.30 7.74
N VAL A 71 5.92 0.47 8.24
CA VAL A 71 6.96 0.83 9.20
C VAL A 71 8.31 0.68 8.52
N ARG A 72 9.12 1.74 8.61
CA ARG A 72 10.52 1.75 8.19
C ARG A 72 11.41 1.56 9.41
N LYS A 73 12.26 0.54 9.39
CA LYS A 73 13.20 0.26 10.48
C LYS A 73 14.64 0.38 10.01
N GLU A 74 15.37 1.30 10.62
CA GLU A 74 16.81 1.43 10.43
C GLU A 74 17.57 0.58 11.46
N TYR A 75 18.64 -0.06 11.00
CA TYR A 75 19.56 -0.79 11.84
C TYR A 75 20.94 -0.10 11.79
N PRO A 76 21.40 0.49 12.90
CA PRO A 76 22.70 1.13 12.98
C PRO A 76 23.78 0.05 13.09
N GLN A 77 24.14 -0.53 11.95
CA GLN A 77 25.20 -1.52 11.79
C GLN A 77 26.05 -1.17 10.56
N ILE A 78 27.20 -1.82 10.37
CA ILE A 78 28.04 -1.67 9.18
C ILE A 78 27.92 -2.95 8.34
N PRO A 79 27.47 -2.88 7.08
CA PRO A 79 26.87 -1.72 6.40
C PRO A 79 25.45 -1.39 6.93
N PRO A 80 25.00 -0.13 6.85
CA PRO A 80 23.67 0.27 7.33
C PRO A 80 22.57 -0.49 6.60
N LYS A 81 21.54 -0.88 7.36
CA LYS A 81 20.45 -1.71 6.86
C LYS A 81 19.12 -1.03 7.14
N VAL A 82 18.23 -1.04 6.15
CA VAL A 82 16.86 -0.52 6.26
C VAL A 82 15.90 -1.58 5.77
N GLU A 83 14.85 -1.83 6.55
CA GLU A 83 13.78 -2.76 6.23
C GLU A 83 12.42 -2.06 6.31
N TYR A 84 11.49 -2.57 5.52
CA TYR A 84 10.11 -2.14 5.48
C TYR A 84 9.19 -3.32 5.81
N SER A 85 8.12 -3.03 6.54
CA SER A 85 7.06 -3.98 6.91
C SER A 85 5.73 -3.22 6.98
N LEU A 86 4.60 -3.91 6.89
CA LEU A 86 3.28 -3.39 7.17
C LEU A 86 3.18 -3.00 8.65
N SER A 87 2.54 -1.86 8.90
CA SER A 87 2.06 -1.54 10.24
C SER A 87 0.81 -2.36 10.56
N GLU A 88 0.34 -2.32 11.81
CA GLU A 88 -0.96 -2.91 12.15
C GLU A 88 -2.13 -2.30 11.36
N ARG A 89 -2.07 -0.99 11.07
CA ARG A 89 -3.03 -0.34 10.17
C ARG A 89 -2.92 -0.87 8.75
N GLY A 90 -1.71 -1.05 8.22
CA GLY A 90 -1.45 -1.66 6.91
C GLY A 90 -1.99 -3.08 6.81
N LYS A 91 -1.72 -3.93 7.80
CA LYS A 91 -2.25 -5.30 7.88
C LYS A 91 -3.78 -5.32 7.90
N SER A 92 -4.41 -4.39 8.62
CA SER A 92 -5.88 -4.27 8.64
C SER A 92 -6.46 -3.93 7.26
N LEU A 93 -5.78 -3.08 6.49
CA LEU A 93 -6.16 -2.72 5.13
C LEU A 93 -5.98 -3.90 4.17
N MET A 94 -4.90 -4.69 4.31
CA MET A 94 -4.68 -5.85 3.46
C MET A 94 -5.81 -6.89 3.54
N LYS A 95 -6.47 -7.04 4.69
CA LYS A 95 -7.66 -7.91 4.81
C LYS A 95 -8.82 -7.48 3.89
N VAL A 96 -8.97 -6.17 3.65
CA VAL A 96 -9.97 -5.63 2.72
C VAL A 96 -9.52 -5.86 1.28
N LEU A 97 -8.24 -5.64 0.99
CA LEU A 97 -7.68 -5.83 -0.36
C LEU A 97 -7.68 -7.30 -0.79
N ASP A 98 -7.51 -8.24 0.14
CA ASP A 98 -7.64 -9.67 -0.13
C ASP A 98 -9.02 -10.03 -0.71
N GLN A 99 -10.09 -9.37 -0.24
CA GLN A 99 -11.43 -9.57 -0.81
C GLN A 99 -11.52 -9.06 -2.26
N LEU A 100 -10.79 -8.00 -2.63
CA LEU A 100 -10.70 -7.55 -4.02
C LEU A 100 -9.96 -8.59 -4.87
N CYS A 101 -8.88 -9.19 -4.35
CA CYS A 101 -8.15 -10.27 -5.00
C CYS A 101 -9.05 -11.50 -5.22
N VAL A 102 -9.79 -11.92 -4.20
CA VAL A 102 -10.74 -13.05 -4.29
C VAL A 102 -11.80 -12.79 -5.35
N TRP A 103 -12.37 -11.58 -5.40
CA TRP A 103 -13.32 -11.22 -6.45
C TRP A 103 -12.68 -11.28 -7.84
N GLY A 104 -11.49 -10.71 -8.00
CA GLY A 104 -10.76 -10.70 -9.28
C GLY A 104 -10.40 -12.10 -9.78
N ALA A 105 -10.02 -13.01 -8.88
CA ALA A 105 -9.76 -14.40 -9.21
C ALA A 105 -11.02 -15.14 -9.68
N LYS A 106 -12.19 -14.82 -9.11
CA LYS A 106 -13.48 -15.45 -9.45
C LYS A 106 -14.12 -14.90 -10.73
N ASN A 107 -13.77 -13.67 -11.14
CA ASN A 107 -14.41 -12.97 -12.26
C ASN A 107 -13.44 -12.68 -13.42
N ARG A 108 -12.32 -13.41 -13.48
CA ARG A 108 -11.39 -13.30 -14.59
C ARG A 108 -12.01 -13.94 -15.83
N LEU A 109 -12.30 -13.12 -16.86
CA LEU A 109 -12.74 -13.56 -18.18
C LEU A 109 -11.56 -14.06 -19.03
#